data_AF-A0A7W0RCK3-F1
#
_entry.id   AF-A0A7W0RCK3-F1
#
_cell.length_a   1.000
_cell.length_b   1.000
_cell.length_c   1.000
_cell.angle_alpha   90.00
_cell.angle_beta   90.00
_cell.angle_gamma   90.00
#
_symmetry.space_group_name_H-M   'P 1'
#
loop_
_entity.id
_entity.type
_entity.pdbx_description
1 polymer ?
#
loop_
_entity_poly.entity_id
_entity_poly.type
_entity_poly.pdbx_seq_one_letter_code
_entity_poly.pdbx_strand_id
1 'polypeptide(L)'
;MHGDAKVLLSTLERGFVDFVREINRPLPQTNRPAGGRRVDCRWPEHKLTIELDSYAFHNSRRAWELDRQRERDARARGDEFRRFTWGDVFEDQRHMRREMLALLPECP
;
A
#
# COMPACT_ATOMS: atom_id res chain seq x y z
N MET A 1 2.71 -10.06 -22.21
CA MET A 1 3.60 -9.74 -21.07
C MET A 1 2.75 -9.34 -19.85
N HIS A 2 2.00 -10.29 -19.26
CA HIS A 2 1.17 -10.06 -18.05
C HIS A 2 1.77 -10.71 -16.79
N GLY A 3 2.91 -11.40 -16.90
CA GLY A 3 3.55 -12.12 -15.79
C GLY A 3 4.38 -11.21 -14.90
N ASP A 4 5.19 -10.32 -15.48
CA ASP A 4 6.20 -9.56 -14.74
C ASP A 4 5.60 -8.58 -13.74
N ALA A 5 4.55 -7.85 -14.12
CA ALA A 5 3.86 -6.93 -13.21
C ALA A 5 3.23 -7.67 -12.02
N LYS A 6 2.69 -8.88 -12.23
CA LYS A 6 2.10 -9.69 -11.16
C LYS A 6 3.17 -10.23 -10.20
N VAL A 7 4.34 -10.60 -10.73
CA VAL A 7 5.49 -11.03 -9.94
C VAL A 7 6.02 -9.85 -9.12
N LEU A 8 6.28 -8.69 -9.74
CA LEU A 8 6.73 -7.48 -9.05
C LEU A 8 5.77 -7.07 -7.94
N LEU A 9 4.46 -7.09 -8.20
CA LEU A 9 3.46 -6.76 -7.19
C LEU A 9 3.44 -7.75 -6.02
N SER A 10 3.57 -9.05 -6.31
CA SER A 10 3.63 -10.07 -5.26
C SER A 10 4.90 -9.96 -4.42
N THR A 11 6.03 -9.58 -5.04
CA THR A 11 7.28 -9.30 -4.33
C THR A 11 7.16 -8.03 -3.50
N LEU A 12 6.53 -6.97 -4.02
CA LEU A 12 6.28 -5.72 -3.32
C LEU A 12 5.44 -5.93 -2.06
N GLU A 13 4.33 -6.66 -2.18
CA GLU A 13 3.51 -6.98 -1.01
C GLU A 13 4.30 -7.75 0.05
N ARG A 14 5.06 -8.77 -0.37
CA ARG A 14 5.84 -9.58 0.57
C ARG A 14 6.89 -8.74 1.29
N GLY A 15 7.65 -7.93 0.55
CA GLY A 15 8.63 -7.02 1.13
C GLY A 15 8.01 -6.03 2.11
N PHE A 16 6.82 -5.49 1.78
CA PHE A 16 6.11 -4.61 2.69
C PHE A 16 5.61 -5.32 3.96
N VAL A 17 5.04 -6.52 3.83
CA VAL A 17 4.62 -7.32 5.00
C VAL A 17 5.80 -7.69 5.88
N ASP A 18 6.93 -8.09 5.29
CA ASP A 18 8.14 -8.41 6.04
C ASP A 18 8.71 -7.15 6.74
N PHE A 19 8.66 -5.99 6.09
CA PHE A 19 8.98 -4.70 6.72
C PHE A 19 8.08 -4.41 7.93
N VAL A 20 6.76 -4.55 7.81
CA VAL A 20 5.81 -4.33 8.91
C VAL A 20 6.10 -5.24 10.11
N ARG A 21 6.50 -6.49 9.84
CA ARG A 21 6.96 -7.43 10.87
C ARG A 21 8.25 -6.96 11.54
N GLU A 22 9.24 -6.52 10.75
CA GLU A 22 10.52 -6.04 11.27
C GLU A 22 10.35 -4.87 12.24
N ILE A 23 9.43 -3.95 11.94
CA ILE A 23 9.12 -2.81 12.83
C ILE A 23 8.11 -3.17 13.94
N ASN A 24 7.81 -4.45 14.16
CA ASN A 24 6.88 -4.94 15.19
C ASN A 24 5.53 -4.20 15.18
N ARG A 25 4.92 -4.05 14.01
CA ARG A 25 3.59 -3.44 13.84
C ARG A 25 2.54 -4.50 13.49
N PRO A 26 1.26 -4.28 13.81
CA PRO A 26 0.18 -5.20 13.46
C PRO A 26 0.15 -5.45 11.95
N LEU A 27 -0.19 -6.66 11.53
CA LEU A 27 -0.25 -7.01 10.11
C LEU A 27 -1.52 -6.43 9.44
N PRO A 28 -1.43 -5.96 8.20
CA PRO A 28 -2.59 -5.48 7.46
C PRO A 28 -3.46 -6.63 6.96
N GLN A 29 -4.73 -6.33 6.74
CA GLN A 29 -5.59 -7.10 5.83
C GLN A 29 -5.24 -6.67 4.40
N THR A 30 -4.71 -7.60 3.60
CA THR A 30 -4.32 -7.33 2.20
C THR A 30 -5.40 -7.74 1.23
N ASN A 31 -5.74 -6.87 0.27
CA ASN A 31 -6.62 -7.18 -0.84
C ASN A 31 -5.96 -6.86 -2.18
N ARG A 32 -6.08 -7.76 -3.15
CA ARG A 32 -5.61 -7.55 -4.52
C ARG A 32 -6.81 -7.53 -5.47
N PRO A 33 -7.13 -6.39 -6.10
CA PRO A 33 -8.14 -6.35 -7.15
C PRO A 33 -7.78 -7.31 -8.29
N ALA A 34 -8.76 -8.05 -8.81
CA ALA A 34 -8.53 -8.96 -9.94
C ALA A 34 -8.01 -8.17 -11.17
N GLY A 35 -6.86 -8.58 -11.71
CA GLY A 35 -6.18 -7.85 -12.79
C GLY A 35 -5.53 -6.52 -12.38
N GLY A 36 -5.50 -6.22 -11.07
CA GLY A 36 -4.89 -5.03 -10.51
C GLY A 36 -3.35 -5.06 -10.53
N ARG A 37 -2.76 -3.86 -10.47
CA ARG A 37 -1.30 -3.62 -10.38
C ARG A 37 -0.88 -3.08 -9.01
N ARG A 38 -1.78 -3.22 -8.03
CA ARG A 38 -1.67 -2.69 -6.67
C ARG A 38 -2.17 -3.68 -5.63
N VAL A 39 -1.77 -3.45 -4.39
CA VAL A 39 -2.28 -4.16 -3.21
C VAL A 39 -2.79 -3.14 -2.21
N ASP A 40 -4.02 -3.33 -1.73
CA ASP A 40 -4.59 -2.53 -0.65
C ASP A 40 -4.26 -3.21 0.69
N CYS A 41 -3.55 -2.53 1.56
CA CYS A 41 -3.21 -2.94 2.92
C CYS A 41 -4.04 -2.13 3.91
N ARG A 42 -4.93 -2.79 4.65
CA ARG A 42 -5.86 -2.10 5.56
C ARG A 42 -5.68 -2.52 7.02
N TRP A 43 -5.71 -1.54 7.91
CA TRP A 43 -5.85 -1.72 9.35
C TRP A 43 -7.17 -1.08 9.80
N PRO A 44 -8.29 -1.84 9.80
CA PRO A 44 -9.61 -1.29 10.13
C PRO A 44 -9.66 -0.68 11.53
N GLU A 45 -8.98 -1.30 12.51
CA GLU A 45 -8.94 -0.84 13.89
C GLU A 45 -8.19 0.50 14.05
N HIS A 46 -7.19 0.74 13.20
CA HIS A 46 -6.40 1.97 13.20
C HIS A 46 -6.88 2.98 12.15
N LYS A 47 -7.97 2.68 11.43
CA LYS A 47 -8.49 3.50 10.34
C LYS A 47 -7.37 3.91 9.36
N LEU A 48 -6.58 2.94 8.90
CA LEU A 48 -5.48 3.18 7.97
C LEU A 48 -5.64 2.29 6.74
N THR A 49 -5.54 2.90 5.56
CA THR A 49 -5.42 2.21 4.27
C THR A 49 -4.13 2.66 3.58
N ILE A 50 -3.27 1.70 3.26
CA ILE A 50 -2.07 1.89 2.46
C ILE A 50 -2.26 1.19 1.12
N GLU A 51 -2.01 1.88 0.01
CA GLU A 51 -1.96 1.28 -1.31
C GLU A 51 -0.50 1.07 -1.73
N LEU A 52 -0.13 -0.19 -2.02
CA LEU A 52 1.16 -0.53 -2.61
C LEU A 52 1.02 -0.53 -4.12
N ASP A 53 1.76 0.34 -4.80
CA ASP A 53 1.73 0.45 -6.26
C ASP A 53 3.05 0.00 -6.88
N SER A 54 2.97 -1.00 -7.75
CA SER A 54 4.11 -1.45 -8.55
C SER A 54 4.20 -0.55 -9.78
N TYR A 55 5.34 0.11 -9.98
CA TYR A 55 5.56 1.15 -10.98
C TYR A 55 5.07 0.72 -12.38
N ALA A 56 3.84 1.11 -12.72
CA ALA A 56 3.25 0.90 -14.02
C ALA A 56 2.65 2.24 -14.46
N PHE A 57 3.41 2.96 -15.27
CA PHE A 57 3.04 4.24 -15.87
C PHE A 57 1.58 4.25 -16.34
N HIS A 58 0.73 5.01 -15.65
CA HIS A 58 -0.64 5.25 -16.05
C HIS A 58 -0.91 6.75 -16.13
N ASN A 59 -0.42 7.39 -17.19
CA ASN A 59 -0.87 8.73 -17.61
C ASN A 59 -2.18 8.62 -18.41
N SER A 60 -3.20 7.97 -17.85
CA SER A 60 -4.55 8.04 -18.40
C SER A 60 -5.48 8.77 -17.43
N ARG A 61 -6.30 9.67 -17.96
CA ARG A 61 -7.29 10.43 -17.17
C ARG A 61 -8.16 9.51 -16.32
N ARG A 62 -8.55 8.35 -16.87
CA ARG A 62 -9.36 7.35 -16.15
C ARG A 62 -8.62 6.75 -14.95
N ALA A 63 -7.32 6.49 -15.05
CA ALA A 63 -6.54 5.98 -13.92
C ALA A 63 -6.44 7.02 -12.80
N TRP A 64 -6.24 8.29 -13.16
CA TRP A 64 -6.23 9.41 -12.22
C TRP A 64 -7.59 9.63 -11.53
N GLU A 65 -8.70 9.57 -12.27
CA GLU A 65 -10.06 9.70 -11.69
C GLU A 65 -10.35 8.54 -10.72
N LEU A 66 -9.97 7.32 -11.08
CA LEU A 66 -10.12 6.15 -10.22
C LEU A 66 -9.25 6.23 -8.96
N ASP A 67 -8.05 6.78 -9.07
CA ASP A 67 -7.18 7.03 -7.91
C ASP A 67 -7.86 8.00 -6.93
N ARG A 68 -8.32 9.15 -7.44
CA ARG A 68 -9.04 10.15 -6.64
C ARG A 68 -10.30 9.57 -5.99
N GLN A 69 -11.02 8.69 -6.69
CA GLN A 69 -12.20 8.05 -6.12
C GLN A 69 -11.82 7.15 -4.93
N ARG A 70 -10.74 6.36 -5.02
CA ARG A 70 -10.30 5.48 -3.92
C ARG A 70 -9.87 6.27 -2.70
N GLU A 71 -9.12 7.35 -2.91
CA GLU A 71 -8.72 8.24 -1.83
C GLU A 71 -9.96 8.82 -1.13
N ARG A 72 -10.97 9.24 -1.89
CA ARG A 72 -12.25 9.72 -1.34
C ARG A 72 -12.98 8.63 -0.57
N ASP A 73 -13.04 7.41 -1.11
CA ASP A 73 -13.73 6.29 -0.46
C ASP A 73 -13.04 5.90 0.86
N ALA A 74 -11.69 5.94 0.90
CA ALA A 74 -10.93 5.71 2.13
C ALA A 74 -11.26 6.78 3.19
N ARG A 75 -11.17 8.06 2.80
CA ARG A 75 -11.52 9.18 3.69
C ARG A 75 -12.98 9.15 4.13
N ALA A 76 -13.90 8.73 3.28
CA ALA A 76 -15.32 8.59 3.62
C ALA A 76 -15.57 7.51 4.68
N ARG A 77 -14.71 6.48 4.75
CA ARG A 77 -14.70 5.49 5.85
C ARG A 77 -14.01 6.03 7.12
N GLY A 78 -13.43 7.22 7.06
CA GLY A 78 -12.59 7.79 8.10
C GLY A 78 -11.18 7.20 8.14
N ASP A 79 -10.77 6.49 7.08
CA ASP A 79 -9.42 5.93 6.98
C ASP A 79 -8.44 7.03 6.53
N GLU A 80 -7.29 7.12 7.21
CA GLU A 80 -6.09 7.73 6.66
C GLU A 80 -5.64 6.94 5.42
N PHE A 81 -5.26 7.65 4.36
CA PHE A 81 -4.82 7.04 3.10
C PHE A 81 -3.37 7.40 2.80
N ARG A 82 -2.54 6.41 2.49
CA ARG A 82 -1.16 6.58 2.03
C ARG A 82 -0.89 5.67 0.83
N ARG A 83 0.07 6.05 0.00
CA ARG A 83 0.56 5.22 -1.10
C ARG A 83 2.05 5.03 -0.95
N PHE A 84 2.51 3.79 -1.10
CA PHE A 84 3.93 3.46 -1.20
C PHE A 84 4.21 2.70 -2.48
N THR A 85 5.40 2.92 -3.01
CA THR A 85 5.88 2.37 -4.26
C THR A 85 6.98 1.34 -4.01
N TRP A 86 7.48 0.74 -5.08
CA TRP A 86 8.67 -0.11 -5.01
C TRP A 86 9.86 0.59 -4.35
N GLY A 87 10.10 1.87 -4.69
CA GLY A 87 11.20 2.64 -4.11
C GLY A 87 11.06 2.82 -2.61
N ASP A 88 9.84 3.07 -2.11
CA ASP A 88 9.59 3.22 -0.68
C ASP A 88 9.86 1.92 0.12
N VAL A 89 9.68 0.76 -0.50
CA VAL A 89 9.85 -0.54 0.17
C VAL A 89 11.28 -1.07 0.05
N PHE A 90 11.93 -0.91 -1.10
CA PHE A 90 13.22 -1.56 -1.39
C PHE A 90 14.41 -0.63 -1.58
N GLU A 91 14.19 0.67 -1.83
CA GLU A 91 15.27 1.60 -2.16
C GLU A 91 15.51 2.61 -1.02
N ASP A 92 14.47 3.31 -0.57
CA ASP A 92 14.53 4.26 0.55
C ASP A 92 13.30 4.15 1.46
N GLN A 93 13.46 3.40 2.55
CA GLN A 93 12.39 3.15 3.52
C GLN A 93 12.16 4.29 4.51
N ARG A 94 12.96 5.37 4.49
CA ARG A 94 12.90 6.39 5.56
C ARG A 94 11.53 7.04 5.69
N HIS A 95 10.92 7.41 4.56
CA HIS A 95 9.61 8.05 4.55
C HIS A 95 8.52 7.09 5.03
N MET A 96 8.44 5.90 4.42
CA MET A 96 7.49 4.85 4.80
C MET A 96 7.61 4.49 6.28
N ARG A 97 8.82 4.25 6.78
CA ARG A 97 9.06 3.89 8.18
C ARG A 97 8.57 4.99 9.13
N ARG A 98 8.86 6.26 8.83
CA ARG A 98 8.39 7.37 9.67
C ARG A 98 6.86 7.42 9.74
N GLU A 99 6.17 7.30 8.61
CA GLU A 99 4.71 7.29 8.58
C GLU A 99 4.14 6.08 9.35
N MET A 100 4.69 4.88 9.13
CA MET A 100 4.24 3.66 9.79
C MET A 100 4.40 3.72 11.31
N LEU A 101 5.53 4.23 11.81
CA LEU A 101 5.78 4.37 13.25
C LEU A 101 4.87 5.43 13.90
N ALA A 102 4.46 6.46 13.16
CA ALA A 102 3.58 7.51 13.65
C ALA A 102 2.10 7.09 13.66
N LEU A 103 1.68 6.24 12.72
CA LEU A 103 0.29 5.88 12.49
C LEU A 103 -0.12 4.56 13.14
N LEU A 104 0.82 3.65 13.41
CA LEU A 104 0.54 2.35 14.02
C LEU A 104 1.25 2.18 15.37
N PRO A 105 0.55 1.64 16.39
CA PRO A 105 1.17 1.28 17.66
C PRO A 105 2.06 0.04 17.51
N GLU A 106 2.98 -0.13 18.45
CA GLU A 106 3.71 -1.40 18.60
C GLU A 106 2.75 -2.56 18.83
N CYS A 107 3.05 -3.71 18.23
CA CYS A 107 2.32 -4.93 18.49
C CYS A 107 2.50 -5.33 19.97
N PRO A 108 1.41 -5.65 20.70
CA PRO A 108 1.51 -6.15 22.06
C PRO A 108 2.21 -7.51 22.16
#